data_AF-A0A514BXV8-F1
#
_entry.id   AF-A0A514BXV8-F1
#
_cell.length_a   1.000
_cell.length_b   1.000
_cell.length_c   1.000
_cell.angle_alpha   90.00
_cell.angle_beta   90.00
_cell.angle_gamma   90.00
#
_symmetry.space_group_name_H-M   'P 1'
#
loop_
_entity.id
_entity.type
_entity.pdbx_description
1 polymer ?
#
loop_
_entity_poly.entity_id
_entity_poly.type
_entity_poly.pdbx_seq_one_letter_code
_entity_poly.pdbx_strand_id
1 'polypeptide(L)'
;MEFVVGGIVVALAVWAFISHQGKKADEALDHAFYSAMREAKATLGEDELVLLGEQALKLEAETKAQVTSGAMSRQRADRMLKQALIRSAHASIEVRRMFNSPSRA
;
A
#
# COMPACT_ATOMS: atom_id res chain seq x y z
N MET A 1 -19.42 10.54 -2.22
CA MET A 1 -18.16 11.30 -2.03
C MET A 1 -17.03 10.58 -2.78
N GLU A 2 -17.19 10.38 -4.09
CA GLU A 2 -16.40 9.39 -4.86
C GLU A 2 -15.00 9.87 -5.28
N PHE A 3 -14.66 11.14 -5.06
CA PHE A 3 -13.40 11.73 -5.54
C PHE A 3 -12.23 11.60 -4.56
N VAL A 4 -12.48 11.38 -3.26
CA VAL A 4 -11.42 11.38 -2.22
C VAL A 4 -10.66 10.05 -2.20
N VAL A 5 -11.36 8.93 -2.34
CA VAL A 5 -10.78 7.58 -2.24
C VAL A 5 -9.91 7.24 -3.47
N GLY A 6 -10.36 7.64 -4.66
CA GLY A 6 -9.53 7.58 -5.87
C GLY A 6 -8.27 8.43 -5.76
N GLY A 7 -8.37 9.59 -5.11
CA GLY A 7 -7.25 10.50 -4.87
C GLY A 7 -6.15 9.90 -3.97
N ILE A 8 -6.51 9.14 -2.93
CA ILE A 8 -5.53 8.54 -2.00
C ILE A 8 -4.74 7.42 -2.68
N VAL A 9 -5.40 6.53 -3.41
CA VAL A 9 -4.72 5.44 -4.15
C VAL A 9 -3.83 6.02 -5.26
N VAL A 10 -4.31 7.06 -5.95
CA VAL A 10 -3.52 7.78 -6.96
C VAL A 10 -2.35 8.54 -6.31
N ALA A 11 -2.53 9.16 -5.14
CA ALA A 11 -1.47 9.84 -4.42
C ALA A 11 -0.39 8.86 -3.95
N LEU A 12 -0.75 7.67 -3.47
CA LEU A 12 0.19 6.60 -3.12
C LEU A 12 0.93 6.05 -4.35
N ALA A 13 0.24 5.90 -5.49
CA ALA A 13 0.85 5.50 -6.76
C ALA A 13 1.80 6.59 -7.31
N VAL A 14 1.41 7.86 -7.22
CA VAL A 14 2.23 9.01 -7.63
C VAL A 14 3.44 9.17 -6.71
N TRP A 15 3.28 8.93 -5.40
CA TRP A 15 4.37 8.92 -4.45
C TRP A 15 5.38 7.80 -4.77
N ALA A 16 4.89 6.59 -5.05
CA ALA A 16 5.71 5.46 -5.50
C ALA A 16 6.40 5.75 -6.86
N PHE A 17 5.77 6.51 -7.74
CA PHE A 17 6.33 6.94 -9.02
C PHE A 17 7.38 8.06 -8.86
N ILE A 18 7.18 9.02 -7.95
CA ILE A 18 8.15 10.09 -7.69
C ILE A 18 9.40 9.53 -6.98
N SER A 19 9.27 8.50 -6.13
CA SER A 19 10.43 7.78 -5.57
C SER A 19 11.20 6.96 -6.61
N HIS A 20 10.62 6.76 -7.81
CA HIS A 20 11.15 5.93 -8.89
C HIS A 20 12.23 6.63 -9.77
N GLN A 21 12.36 7.97 -9.74
CA GLN A 21 13.34 8.71 -10.55
C GLN A 21 14.82 8.43 -10.21
N GLY A 22 15.09 7.52 -9.26
CA GLY A 22 16.44 7.26 -8.74
C GLY A 22 17.11 5.95 -9.13
N LYS A 23 16.43 4.80 -9.19
CA LYS A 23 17.14 3.49 -9.18
C LYS A 23 16.34 2.35 -9.81
N LYS A 24 16.94 1.68 -10.81
CA LYS A 24 16.57 0.35 -11.37
C LYS A 24 16.55 -0.81 -10.34
N ALA A 25 16.64 -0.53 -9.04
CA ALA A 25 17.02 -1.52 -8.03
C ALA A 25 15.85 -2.33 -7.45
N ASP A 26 14.59 -2.00 -7.75
CA ASP A 26 13.43 -2.67 -7.15
C ASP A 26 12.21 -2.75 -8.09
N GLU A 27 12.45 -2.87 -9.39
CA GLU A 27 11.38 -2.97 -10.40
C GLU A 27 10.39 -4.12 -10.12
N ALA A 28 10.89 -5.24 -9.60
CA ALA A 28 10.07 -6.37 -9.16
C ALA A 28 9.18 -6.04 -7.95
N LEU A 29 9.70 -5.27 -6.98
CA LEU A 29 8.94 -4.85 -5.81
C LEU A 29 7.90 -3.79 -6.17
N ASP A 30 8.25 -2.89 -7.09
CA ASP A 30 7.32 -1.90 -7.63
C ASP A 30 6.18 -2.59 -8.39
N HIS A 31 6.50 -3.56 -9.25
CA HIS A 31 5.49 -4.36 -9.93
C HIS A 31 4.58 -5.12 -8.96
N ALA A 32 5.15 -5.75 -7.92
CA ALA A 32 4.37 -6.42 -6.88
C ALA A 32 3.47 -5.44 -6.11
N PHE A 33 3.95 -4.24 -5.82
CA PHE A 33 3.18 -3.17 -5.17
C PHE A 33 1.99 -2.75 -6.03
N TYR A 34 2.22 -2.40 -7.30
CA TYR A 34 1.14 -2.01 -8.21
C TYR A 34 0.13 -3.14 -8.43
N SER A 35 0.60 -4.39 -8.55
CA SER A 35 -0.26 -5.55 -8.67
C SER A 35 -1.15 -5.72 -7.44
N ALA A 36 -0.58 -5.66 -6.24
CA ALA A 36 -1.33 -5.80 -4.98
C ALA A 36 -2.34 -4.67 -4.78
N MET A 37 -1.96 -3.42 -5.08
CA MET A 37 -2.88 -2.27 -4.99
C MET A 37 -4.02 -2.35 -6.01
N ARG A 38 -3.73 -2.84 -7.24
CA ARG A 38 -4.77 -3.06 -8.25
C ARG A 38 -5.74 -4.15 -7.82
N GLU A 39 -5.25 -5.26 -7.29
CA GLU A 39 -6.09 -6.34 -6.76
C GLU A 39 -6.94 -5.87 -5.58
N ALA A 40 -6.35 -5.11 -4.66
CA ALA A 40 -7.06 -4.51 -3.54
C ALA A 40 -8.18 -3.60 -4.02
N LYS A 41 -7.90 -2.69 -4.97
CA LYS A 41 -8.94 -1.83 -5.55
C LYS A 41 -10.06 -2.60 -6.25
N ALA A 42 -9.75 -3.73 -6.86
CA ALA A 42 -10.74 -4.55 -7.56
C ALA A 42 -11.59 -5.42 -6.62
N THR A 43 -11.06 -5.77 -5.45
CA THR A 43 -11.68 -6.76 -4.54
C THR A 43 -12.31 -6.13 -3.30
N LEU A 44 -11.68 -5.08 -2.76
CA LEU A 44 -12.11 -4.41 -1.55
C LEU A 44 -13.23 -3.40 -1.85
N GLY A 45 -14.15 -3.24 -0.90
CA GLY A 45 -15.11 -2.16 -0.90
C GLY A 45 -14.48 -0.84 -0.46
N GLU A 46 -15.28 0.22 -0.52
CA GLU A 46 -14.83 1.59 -0.22
C GLU A 46 -14.28 1.72 1.21
N ASP A 47 -14.98 1.18 2.20
CA ASP A 47 -14.57 1.24 3.61
C ASP A 47 -13.22 0.52 3.85
N GLU A 48 -13.01 -0.64 3.23
CA GLU A 48 -11.75 -1.38 3.38
C GLU A 48 -10.59 -0.69 2.66
N LEU A 49 -10.85 -0.01 1.54
CA LEU A 49 -9.86 0.82 0.87
C LEU A 49 -9.48 2.05 1.70
N VAL A 50 -10.44 2.66 2.39
CA VAL A 50 -10.19 3.75 3.33
C VAL A 50 -9.31 3.25 4.48
N LEU A 51 -9.65 2.12 5.10
CA LEU A 51 -8.85 1.52 6.17
C LEU A 51 -7.42 1.18 5.70
N LEU A 52 -7.27 0.62 4.49
CA LEU A 52 -5.96 0.36 3.91
C LEU A 52 -5.16 1.66 3.69
N GLY A 53 -5.83 2.74 3.28
CA GLY A 53 -5.25 4.08 3.14
C GLY A 53 -4.78 4.68 4.46
N GLU A 54 -5.58 4.55 5.52
CA GLU A 54 -5.19 5.01 6.88
C GLU A 54 -3.99 4.25 7.42
N GLN A 55 -3.95 2.93 7.22
CA GLN A 55 -2.80 2.10 7.56
C GLN A 55 -1.55 2.52 6.78
N ALA A 56 -1.71 2.84 5.50
CA ALA A 56 -0.62 3.31 4.65
C ALA A 56 -0.03 4.63 5.16
N LEU A 57 -0.87 5.60 5.53
CA LEU A 57 -0.43 6.88 6.08
C LEU A 57 0.31 6.71 7.41
N LYS A 58 -0.17 5.81 8.28
CA LYS A 58 0.51 5.51 9.54
C LYS A 58 1.89 4.91 9.31
N LEU A 59 2.00 3.92 8.41
CA LEU A 59 3.27 3.31 8.04
C LEU A 59 4.23 4.33 7.40
N GLU A 60 3.75 5.22 6.54
CA GLU A 60 4.57 6.28 5.95
C GLU A 60 5.12 7.22 7.04
N ALA A 61 4.27 7.65 7.98
CA ALA A 61 4.68 8.51 9.09
C ALA A 61 5.75 7.86 9.98
N GLU A 62 5.57 6.59 10.37
CA GLU A 62 6.54 5.82 11.15
C GLU A 62 7.86 5.64 10.40
N THR A 63 7.80 5.32 9.11
CA THR A 63 8.98 5.12 8.28
C THR A 63 9.74 6.44 8.07
N LYS A 64 9.01 7.54 7.86
CA LYS A 64 9.59 8.89 7.73
C LYS A 64 10.27 9.33 9.03
N ALA A 65 9.67 9.04 10.18
CA ALA A 65 10.29 9.33 11.48
C ALA A 65 11.62 8.59 11.66
N GLN A 66 11.71 7.33 11.22
CA GLN A 66 12.96 6.53 11.27
C GLN A 66 14.03 7.03 10.30
N VAL A 67 13.63 7.59 9.15
CA VAL A 67 14.57 8.25 8.23
C VAL A 67 15.08 9.55 8.85
N THR A 68 14.18 10.37 9.40
CA THR A 68 14.54 11.65 10.01
C THR A 68 15.42 11.49 11.25
N SER A 69 15.22 10.44 12.04
CA SER A 69 16.08 10.13 13.19
C SER A 69 17.44 9.54 12.82
N GLY A 70 17.70 9.27 11.54
CA GLY A 70 18.91 8.63 11.06
C GLY A 70 18.99 7.12 11.36
N ALA A 71 17.95 6.53 11.95
CA ALA A 71 17.88 5.09 12.22
C ALA A 71 17.79 4.26 10.93
N MET A 72 17.34 4.86 9.82
CA MET A 72 17.16 4.16 8.55
C MET A 72 17.50 5.03 7.34
N SER A 73 18.06 4.42 6.29
CA SER A 73 18.25 5.10 5.00
C SER A 73 16.94 5.24 4.24
N ARG A 74 16.78 6.32 3.45
CA ARG A 74 15.59 6.57 2.60
C ARG A 74 15.25 5.38 1.70
N GLN A 75 16.25 4.73 1.12
CA GLN A 75 16.03 3.58 0.24
C GLN A 75 15.51 2.36 1.00
N ARG A 76 16.03 2.10 2.21
CA ARG A 76 15.56 0.98 3.04
C ARG A 76 14.14 1.24 3.56
N ALA A 77 13.87 2.49 3.91
CA ALA A 77 12.54 2.97 4.29
C ALA A 77 11.49 2.75 3.18
N ASP A 78 11.77 3.20 1.95
CA ASP A 78 10.88 3.01 0.79
C ASP A 78 10.59 1.51 0.55
N ARG A 79 11.63 0.68 0.59
CA ARG A 79 11.49 -0.78 0.44
C ARG A 79 10.62 -1.40 1.53
N MET A 80 10.86 -1.03 2.79
CA MET A 80 10.09 -1.54 3.93
C MET A 80 8.64 -1.09 3.86
N LEU A 81 8.38 0.15 3.49
CA LEU A 81 7.04 0.68 3.31
C LEU A 81 6.30 -0.08 2.21
N LYS A 82 6.89 -0.23 1.02
CA LYS A 82 6.30 -0.99 -0.09
C LYS A 82 5.96 -2.43 0.30
N GLN A 83 6.88 -3.12 0.97
CA GLN A 83 6.64 -4.49 1.48
C GLN A 83 5.51 -4.55 2.52
N ALA A 84 5.44 -3.57 3.44
CA ALA A 84 4.38 -3.50 4.43
C ALA A 84 3.01 -3.24 3.79
N LEU A 85 2.95 -2.36 2.79
CA LEU A 85 1.73 -2.05 2.06
C LEU A 85 1.22 -3.25 1.24
N ILE A 86 2.11 -3.97 0.54
CA ILE A 86 1.76 -5.22 -0.16
C ILE A 86 1.14 -6.22 0.81
N ARG A 87 1.77 -6.45 1.96
CA ARG A 87 1.25 -7.38 2.98
C ARG A 87 -0.11 -6.93 3.51
N SER A 88 -0.29 -5.64 3.77
CA SER A 88 -1.55 -5.09 4.28
C SER A 88 -2.68 -5.22 3.26
N ALA A 89 -2.39 -5.03 1.98
CA ALA A 89 -3.33 -5.24 0.88
C ALA A 89 -3.77 -6.70 0.78
N HIS A 90 -2.82 -7.64 0.76
CA HIS A 90 -3.14 -9.08 0.71
C HIS A 90 -3.95 -9.52 1.94
N ALA A 91 -3.58 -9.07 3.14
CA ALA A 91 -4.32 -9.38 4.35
C ALA A 91 -5.77 -8.85 4.29
N SER A 92 -5.97 -7.62 3.79
CA SER A 92 -7.31 -7.04 3.63
C SER A 92 -8.14 -7.82 2.62
N ILE A 93 -7.54 -8.24 1.50
CA ILE A 93 -8.19 -9.09 0.49
C ILE A 93 -8.58 -10.44 1.07
N GLU A 94 -7.69 -11.07 1.84
CA GLU A 94 -7.93 -12.36 2.48
C GLU A 94 -9.09 -12.27 3.49
N VAL A 95 -9.10 -11.24 4.33
CA VAL A 95 -10.20 -10.95 5.25
C VAL A 95 -11.52 -10.81 4.49
N ARG A 96 -11.56 -10.00 3.44
CA ARG A 96 -12.74 -9.85 2.58
C ARG A 96 -13.19 -11.18 1.98
N ARG A 97 -12.25 -12.03 1.52
CA ARG A 97 -12.57 -13.37 1.02
C ARG A 97 -13.18 -14.26 2.09
N MET A 98 -12.68 -14.24 3.32
CA MET A 98 -13.23 -15.04 4.43
C MET A 98 -14.68 -14.63 4.76
N PHE A 99 -14.99 -13.34 4.74
CA PHE A 99 -16.34 -12.84 5.05
C PHE A 99 -17.31 -12.90 3.86
N ASN A 100 -16.83 -12.89 2.61
CA ASN A 100 -17.66 -13.01 1.41
C ASN A 100 -17.72 -14.43 0.82
N SER A 101 -16.99 -15.39 1.36
CA SER A 101 -17.15 -16.79 0.95
C SER A 101 -18.52 -17.28 1.44
N PRO A 102 -19.44 -17.71 0.55
CA PRO A 102 -20.68 -18.32 1.00
C PRO A 102 -20.30 -19.51 1.87
N SER A 103 -20.71 -19.45 3.14
CA SER A 103 -20.62 -20.59 4.04
C SER A 103 -21.20 -21.78 3.31
N ARG A 104 -20.39 -22.81 3.06
CA ARG A 104 -20.88 -24.11 2.58
C ARG A 104 -21.69 -24.70 3.73
N ALA A 105 -22.94 -24.29 3.83
CA ALA A 105 -23.99 -24.90 4.63
C ALA A 105 -24.73 -25.93 3.77
#